data_AF-A0A7T2YX56-F1
#
_entry.id   AF-A0A7T2YX56-F1
#
_cell.length_a   1.000
_cell.length_b   1.000
_cell.length_c   1.000
_cell.angle_alpha   90.00
_cell.angle_beta   90.00
_cell.angle_gamma   90.00
#
_symmetry.space_group_name_H-M   'P 1'
#
loop_
_entity.id
_entity.type
_entity.pdbx_description
1 polymer ?
#
loop_
_entity_poly.entity_id
_entity_poly.type
_entity_poly.pdbx_seq_one_letter_code
_entity_poly.pdbx_strand_id
1 'polypeptide(L)'
;MDDFCEKLREERKRLALSQDGFAELAGVSKNSQFNYEAGTRQPDVAYLKTIQQMGVDLVYLFTGERSFDPSATQHSQPAATLAARLVQERKRLELTVGQLADKSGVDRLALLKFEEGEFAPDAKALQQLHAVGVDVGYVLLSLRAGGDAGAAASVSSESQQLLQHYEKAPEEAQAALRTLAAMVARG
;
A
#
# COMPACT_ATOMS: atom_id res chain seq x y z
N MET A 1 14.65 10.63 8.56
CA MET A 1 14.42 10.03 9.90
C MET A 1 13.42 8.92 9.68
N ASP A 2 13.75 7.71 10.13
CA ASP A 2 12.96 6.49 9.89
C ASP A 2 11.67 6.51 10.72
N ASP A 3 10.62 7.12 10.18
CA ASP A 3 9.35 7.42 10.85
C ASP A 3 8.40 6.20 10.92
N PHE A 4 8.76 5.05 10.33
CA PHE A 4 7.90 3.86 10.32
C PHE A 4 7.54 3.38 11.73
N CYS A 5 8.49 3.40 12.66
CA CYS A 5 8.28 2.90 14.02
C CYS A 5 7.32 3.81 14.81
N GLU A 6 7.39 5.11 14.54
CA GLU A 6 6.49 6.12 15.11
C GLU A 6 5.09 6.00 14.51
N LYS A 7 4.98 5.88 13.18
CA LYS A 7 3.73 5.63 12.46
C LYS A 7 3.05 4.33 12.90
N LEU A 8 3.81 3.26 13.16
CA LEU A 8 3.27 2.00 13.69
C LEU A 8 2.65 2.22 15.08
N ARG A 9 3.31 3.00 15.93
CA ARG A 9 2.78 3.39 17.25
C ARG A 9 1.53 4.26 17.11
N GLU A 10 1.50 5.18 16.16
CA GLU A 10 0.34 6.02 15.89
C GLU A 10 -0.86 5.21 15.41
N GLU A 11 -0.67 4.27 14.48
CA GLU A 11 -1.74 3.40 13.99
C GLU A 11 -2.29 2.50 15.11
N ARG A 12 -1.43 1.94 15.95
CA ARG A 12 -1.89 1.22 17.15
C ARG A 12 -2.75 2.13 18.06
N LYS A 13 -2.29 3.35 18.33
CA LYS A 13 -3.02 4.31 19.16
C LYS A 13 -4.36 4.71 18.53
N ARG A 14 -4.42 4.85 17.20
CA ARG A 14 -5.66 5.14 16.46
C ARG A 14 -6.69 4.03 16.65
N LEU A 15 -6.25 2.77 16.71
CA LEU A 15 -7.11 1.62 17.02
C LEU A 15 -7.48 1.52 18.51
N ALA A 16 -7.02 2.46 19.35
CA ALA A 16 -7.23 2.48 20.80
C ALA A 16 -6.69 1.22 21.53
N LEU A 17 -5.65 0.58 20.98
CA LEU A 17 -5.08 -0.65 21.54
C LEU A 17 -3.83 -0.37 22.39
N SER A 18 -3.69 -1.13 23.48
CA SER A 18 -2.44 -1.17 24.26
C SER A 18 -1.35 -1.92 23.47
N GLN A 19 -0.06 -1.74 23.83
CA GLN A 19 1.03 -2.51 23.19
C GLN A 19 0.84 -4.02 23.38
N ASP A 20 0.28 -4.43 24.51
CA ASP A 20 0.05 -5.84 24.83
C ASP A 20 -1.10 -6.40 24.00
N GLY A 21 -2.26 -5.72 23.98
CA GLY A 21 -3.42 -6.14 23.19
C GLY A 21 -3.15 -6.10 21.69
N PHE A 22 -2.37 -5.14 21.20
CA PHE A 22 -1.98 -5.11 19.79
C PHE A 22 -1.00 -6.24 19.44
N ALA A 23 -0.06 -6.57 20.34
CA ALA A 23 0.85 -7.70 20.15
C ALA A 23 0.09 -9.04 20.11
N GLU A 24 -0.86 -9.22 21.02
CA GLU A 24 -1.72 -10.41 21.10
C GLU A 24 -2.50 -10.61 19.79
N LEU A 25 -3.19 -9.57 19.32
CA LEU A 25 -3.93 -9.65 18.05
C LEU A 25 -3.02 -9.84 16.83
N ALA A 26 -1.81 -9.28 16.86
CA ALA A 26 -0.80 -9.48 15.83
C ALA A 26 -0.08 -10.84 15.92
N GLY A 27 -0.35 -11.66 16.95
CA GLY A 27 0.28 -12.97 17.16
C GLY A 27 1.76 -12.91 17.55
N VAL A 28 2.20 -11.81 18.16
CA VAL A 28 3.59 -11.61 18.61
C VAL A 28 3.66 -11.32 20.10
N SER A 29 4.86 -11.45 20.69
CA SER A 29 5.06 -11.06 22.09
C SER A 29 4.98 -9.54 22.26
N LYS A 30 4.56 -9.08 23.44
CA LYS A 30 4.63 -7.66 23.83
C LYS A 30 6.03 -7.07 23.64
N ASN A 31 7.07 -7.84 23.92
CA ASN A 31 8.46 -7.40 23.72
C ASN A 31 8.79 -7.20 22.23
N SER A 32 8.28 -8.05 21.35
CA SER A 32 8.42 -7.86 19.90
C SER A 32 7.76 -6.56 19.46
N GLN A 33 6.53 -6.29 19.91
CA GLN A 33 5.83 -5.04 19.60
C GLN A 33 6.60 -3.82 20.10
N PHE A 34 7.11 -3.88 21.33
CA PHE A 34 7.93 -2.83 21.89
C PHE A 34 9.18 -2.57 21.03
N ASN A 35 9.89 -3.62 20.63
CA ASN A 35 11.08 -3.50 19.80
C ASN A 35 10.79 -2.93 18.40
N TYR A 36 9.64 -3.26 17.82
CA TYR A 36 9.20 -2.66 16.55
C TYR A 36 8.92 -1.16 16.70
N GLU A 37 8.19 -0.75 17.73
CA GLU A 37 7.90 0.67 17.98
C GLU A 37 9.12 1.47 18.46
N ALA A 38 10.15 0.80 18.98
CA ALA A 38 11.41 1.41 19.36
C ALA A 38 12.42 1.46 18.20
N GLY A 39 12.12 0.80 17.07
CA GLY A 39 13.03 0.68 15.93
C GLY A 39 14.24 -0.22 16.14
N THR A 40 14.29 -0.95 17.27
CA THR A 40 15.38 -1.88 17.57
C THR A 40 15.26 -3.18 16.79
N ARG A 41 14.07 -3.50 16.28
CA ARG A 41 13.80 -4.63 15.39
C ARG A 41 12.80 -4.23 14.30
N GLN A 42 12.94 -4.84 13.12
CA GLN A 42 12.01 -4.62 12.00
C GLN A 42 10.96 -5.73 11.95
N PRO A 43 9.67 -5.41 11.71
CA PRO A 43 8.66 -6.44 11.48
C PRO A 43 8.82 -7.08 10.10
N ASP A 44 8.37 -8.33 10.00
CA ASP A 44 8.33 -9.09 8.74
C ASP A 44 6.99 -8.91 8.00
N VAL A 45 6.92 -9.46 6.78
CA VAL A 45 5.69 -9.42 5.97
C VAL A 45 4.51 -10.14 6.62
N ALA A 46 4.76 -11.21 7.38
CA ALA A 46 3.68 -11.96 8.02
C ALA A 46 2.98 -11.08 9.05
N TYR A 47 3.75 -10.41 9.90
CA TYR A 47 3.25 -9.40 10.84
C TYR A 47 2.53 -8.26 10.13
N LEU A 48 3.11 -7.70 9.05
CA LEU A 48 2.49 -6.60 8.30
C LEU A 48 1.13 -7.00 7.70
N LYS A 49 1.00 -8.25 7.20
CA LYS A 49 -0.27 -8.78 6.70
C LYS A 49 -1.29 -8.94 7.82
N THR A 50 -0.88 -9.45 8.98
CA THR A 50 -1.78 -9.60 10.13
C THR A 50 -2.32 -8.25 10.59
N ILE A 51 -1.44 -7.25 10.74
CA ILE A 51 -1.89 -5.93 11.23
C ILE A 51 -2.77 -5.20 10.22
N GLN A 52 -2.56 -5.43 8.92
CA GLN A 52 -3.43 -4.91 7.88
C GLN A 52 -4.87 -5.43 8.03
N GLN A 53 -5.04 -6.71 8.37
CA GLN A 53 -6.36 -7.30 8.61
C GLN A 53 -7.05 -6.73 9.85
N MET A 54 -6.26 -6.21 10.80
CA MET A 54 -6.78 -5.47 11.96
C MET A 54 -7.18 -4.02 11.63
N GLY A 55 -7.03 -3.61 10.36
CA GLY A 55 -7.37 -2.27 9.89
C GLY A 55 -6.26 -1.24 10.04
N VAL A 56 -5.00 -1.67 10.20
CA VAL A 56 -3.84 -0.77 10.10
C VAL A 56 -3.63 -0.38 8.63
N ASP A 57 -3.44 0.93 8.38
CA ASP A 57 -3.13 1.44 7.06
C ASP A 57 -1.64 1.23 6.76
N LEU A 58 -1.32 0.20 5.97
CA LEU A 58 0.07 -0.07 5.58
C LEU A 58 0.66 1.04 4.71
N VAL A 59 -0.14 1.70 3.86
CA VAL A 59 0.35 2.80 3.02
C VAL A 59 0.84 3.91 3.93
N TYR A 60 0.04 4.29 4.92
CA TYR A 60 0.43 5.28 5.93
C TYR A 60 1.76 4.94 6.60
N LEU A 61 1.99 3.68 6.98
CA LEU A 61 3.25 3.29 7.63
C LEU A 61 4.49 3.61 6.79
N PHE A 62 4.40 3.48 5.46
CA PHE A 62 5.53 3.70 4.56
C PHE A 62 5.59 5.14 4.03
N THR A 63 4.46 5.75 3.68
CA THR A 63 4.41 7.08 3.05
C THR A 63 4.22 8.21 4.05
N GLY A 64 3.53 7.96 5.17
CA GLY A 64 3.04 8.99 6.09
C GLY A 64 1.78 9.70 5.60
N GLU A 65 1.30 9.37 4.40
CA GLU A 65 0.05 9.85 3.86
C GLU A 65 -1.03 8.82 4.16
N ARG A 66 -2.10 9.25 4.84
CA ARG A 66 -3.23 8.36 5.13
C ARG A 66 -3.92 8.04 3.83
N SER A 67 -3.89 6.77 3.45
CA SER A 67 -4.68 6.26 2.35
C SER A 67 -6.10 6.02 2.86
N PHE A 68 -6.83 7.11 3.13
CA PHE A 68 -8.28 7.05 3.15
C PHE A 68 -8.78 7.11 1.70
N ASP A 69 -8.28 6.18 0.88
CA ASP A 69 -8.79 6.01 -0.48
C ASP A 69 -9.62 4.71 -0.55
N PRO A 70 -10.95 4.79 -0.34
CA PRO A 70 -11.83 3.66 -0.61
C PRO A 70 -11.80 3.23 -2.09
N SER A 71 -11.10 3.97 -2.96
CA SER A 71 -10.85 3.64 -4.36
C SER A 71 -9.49 2.98 -4.63
N ALA A 72 -8.76 2.51 -3.60
CA ALA A 72 -7.61 1.64 -3.78
C ALA A 72 -8.05 0.37 -4.55
N THR A 73 -7.95 0.43 -5.87
CA THR A 73 -8.45 -0.61 -6.76
C THR A 73 -7.50 -1.81 -6.72
N GLN A 74 -8.08 -3.00 -6.62
CA GLN A 74 -7.33 -4.22 -6.84
C GLN A 74 -6.66 -4.17 -8.20
N HIS A 75 -5.36 -4.47 -8.26
CA HIS A 75 -4.62 -4.51 -9.51
C HIS A 75 -5.29 -5.50 -10.47
N SER A 76 -5.46 -5.12 -11.74
CA SER A 76 -6.27 -5.87 -12.71
C SER A 76 -5.77 -7.31 -12.94
N GLN A 77 -4.47 -7.55 -12.81
CA GLN A 77 -3.84 -8.88 -12.89
C GLN A 77 -2.65 -8.96 -11.93
N PRO A 78 -2.87 -9.23 -10.63
CA PRO A 78 -1.76 -9.30 -9.68
C PRO A 78 -1.01 -10.59 -9.88
N ALA A 79 0.33 -10.50 -9.90
CA ALA A 79 1.13 -11.70 -9.84
C ALA A 79 0.84 -12.46 -8.54
N ALA A 80 0.80 -13.79 -8.61
CA ALA A 80 0.28 -14.64 -7.53
C ALA A 80 1.09 -14.53 -6.22
N THR A 81 2.39 -14.23 -6.32
CA THR A 81 3.29 -14.18 -5.17
C THR A 81 3.81 -12.77 -4.93
N LEU A 82 4.22 -12.47 -3.70
CA LEU A 82 4.91 -11.21 -3.37
C LEU A 82 6.18 -11.05 -4.21
N ALA A 83 6.97 -12.12 -4.33
CA ALA A 83 8.19 -12.16 -5.12
C ALA A 83 7.93 -11.75 -6.58
N ALA A 84 6.90 -12.34 -7.21
CA ALA A 84 6.55 -11.99 -8.59
C ALA A 84 6.04 -10.55 -8.73
N ARG A 85 5.33 -10.02 -7.72
CA ARG A 85 4.91 -8.61 -7.68
C ARG A 85 6.09 -7.65 -7.53
N LEU A 86 7.10 -8.02 -6.73
CA LEU A 86 8.34 -7.26 -6.63
C LEU A 86 9.10 -7.24 -7.97
N VAL A 87 9.21 -8.39 -8.65
CA VAL A 87 9.77 -8.46 -10.01
C VAL A 87 9.01 -7.56 -10.98
N GLN A 88 7.67 -7.54 -10.91
CA GLN A 88 6.84 -6.70 -11.76
C GLN A 88 7.09 -5.21 -11.50
N GLU A 89 7.20 -4.79 -10.24
CA GLU A 89 7.51 -3.40 -9.90
C GLU A 89 8.90 -2.99 -10.36
N ARG A 90 9.91 -3.85 -10.18
CA ARG A 90 11.24 -3.58 -10.71
C ARG A 90 11.22 -3.40 -12.23
N LYS A 91 10.50 -4.27 -12.95
CA LYS A 91 10.34 -4.18 -14.41
C LYS A 91 9.58 -2.94 -14.83
N ARG A 92 8.54 -2.53 -14.08
CA ARG A 92 7.80 -1.28 -14.30
C ARG A 92 8.72 -0.06 -14.19
N LEU A 93 9.68 -0.09 -13.29
CA LEU A 93 10.70 0.96 -13.12
C LEU A 93 11.84 0.87 -14.15
N GLU A 94 11.81 -0.12 -15.05
CA GLU A 94 12.84 -0.37 -16.08
C GLU A 94 14.24 -0.60 -15.49
N LEU A 95 14.31 -1.18 -14.29
CA LEU A 95 15.57 -1.44 -13.59
C LEU A 95 16.00 -2.91 -13.69
N THR A 96 17.31 -3.14 -13.81
CA THR A 96 17.91 -4.43 -13.52
C THR A 96 17.93 -4.70 -12.01
N VAL A 97 18.09 -5.97 -11.60
CA VAL A 97 18.24 -6.33 -10.18
C VAL A 97 19.40 -5.58 -9.52
N GLY A 98 20.53 -5.45 -10.24
CA GLY A 98 21.69 -4.70 -9.76
C GLY A 98 21.38 -3.22 -9.54
N GLN A 99 20.75 -2.57 -10.53
CA GLN A 99 20.40 -1.15 -10.41
C GLN A 99 19.37 -0.87 -9.30
N LEU A 100 18.40 -1.76 -9.09
CA LEU A 100 17.45 -1.61 -8.00
C LEU A 100 18.14 -1.78 -6.64
N ALA A 101 19.02 -2.77 -6.49
CA ALA A 101 19.82 -2.95 -5.27
C ALA A 101 20.68 -1.71 -4.99
N ASP A 102 21.42 -1.24 -5.99
CA ASP A 102 22.32 -0.07 -5.86
C ASP A 102 21.55 1.20 -5.48
N LYS A 103 20.37 1.43 -6.10
CA LYS A 103 19.54 2.61 -5.80
C LYS A 103 18.83 2.53 -4.46
N SER A 104 18.40 1.34 -4.03
CA SER A 104 17.64 1.17 -2.78
C SER A 104 18.56 1.03 -1.56
N GLY A 105 19.80 0.59 -1.77
CA GLY A 105 20.70 0.20 -0.68
C GLY A 105 20.31 -1.15 -0.04
N VAL A 106 19.44 -1.93 -0.69
CA VAL A 106 19.18 -3.33 -0.35
C VAL A 106 20.32 -4.18 -0.91
N ASP A 107 20.83 -5.12 -0.12
CA ASP A 107 21.84 -6.06 -0.58
C ASP A 107 21.38 -6.82 -1.83
N ARG A 108 22.24 -6.91 -2.85
CA ARG A 108 21.88 -7.49 -4.15
C ARG A 108 21.52 -8.98 -4.04
N LEU A 109 22.20 -9.73 -3.18
CA LEU A 109 21.91 -11.15 -2.97
C LEU A 109 20.57 -11.31 -2.24
N ALA A 110 20.30 -10.48 -1.24
CA ALA A 110 19.00 -10.44 -0.58
C ALA A 110 17.88 -10.11 -1.58
N LEU A 111 18.06 -9.10 -2.43
CA LEU A 111 17.07 -8.73 -3.45
C LEU A 111 16.79 -9.87 -4.43
N LEU A 112 17.83 -10.58 -4.88
CA LEU A 112 17.67 -11.74 -5.75
C LEU A 112 16.83 -12.84 -5.07
N LYS A 113 17.11 -13.13 -3.80
CA LYS A 113 16.36 -14.10 -3.00
C LYS A 113 14.91 -13.68 -2.72
N PHE A 114 14.66 -12.39 -2.57
CA PHE A 114 13.30 -11.85 -2.49
C PHE A 114 12.52 -12.11 -3.78
N GLU A 115 13.14 -11.88 -4.94
CA GLU A 115 12.51 -12.08 -6.26
C GLU A 115 12.32 -13.56 -6.62
N GLU A 116 13.16 -14.45 -6.09
CA GLU A 116 12.99 -15.91 -6.20
C GLU A 116 11.94 -16.45 -5.21
N GLY A 117 11.59 -15.66 -4.19
CA GLY A 117 10.65 -16.05 -3.15
C GLY A 117 11.24 -16.98 -2.09
N GLU A 118 12.57 -17.05 -1.95
CA GLU A 118 13.25 -17.80 -0.89
C GLU A 118 12.85 -17.26 0.49
N PHE A 119 12.76 -15.93 0.62
CA PHE A 119 12.19 -15.25 1.78
C PHE A 119 11.60 -13.89 1.41
N ALA A 120 10.81 -13.32 2.32
CA ALA A 120 10.15 -12.04 2.11
C ALA A 120 10.99 -10.86 2.66
N PRO A 121 10.92 -9.66 2.05
CA PRO A 121 11.60 -8.47 2.55
C PRO A 121 10.97 -7.99 3.87
N ASP A 122 11.80 -7.56 4.82
CA ASP A 122 11.32 -6.93 6.05
C ASP A 122 10.86 -5.48 5.81
N ALA A 123 10.31 -4.84 6.85
CA ALA A 123 9.83 -3.45 6.72
C ALA A 123 10.93 -2.47 6.30
N LYS A 124 12.19 -2.68 6.71
CA LYS A 124 13.29 -1.81 6.32
C LYS A 124 13.64 -1.96 4.84
N ALA A 125 13.76 -3.19 4.35
CA ALA A 125 13.96 -3.44 2.93
C ALA A 125 12.82 -2.87 2.09
N LEU A 126 11.57 -2.99 2.56
CA LEU A 126 10.41 -2.39 1.90
C LEU A 126 10.46 -0.85 1.87
N GLN A 127 10.87 -0.19 2.95
CA GLN A 127 11.10 1.27 2.97
C GLN A 127 12.17 1.69 1.96
N GLN A 128 13.29 0.96 1.93
CA GLN A 128 14.38 1.21 1.00
C GLN A 128 13.94 1.06 -0.46
N LEU A 129 13.14 0.05 -0.76
CA LEU A 129 12.56 -0.16 -2.09
C LEU A 129 11.54 0.93 -2.44
N HIS A 130 10.70 1.34 -1.48
CA HIS A 130 9.73 2.41 -1.66
C HIS A 130 10.41 3.74 -2.03
N ALA A 131 11.56 4.04 -1.41
CA ALA A 131 12.34 5.24 -1.71
C ALA A 131 12.83 5.31 -3.18
N VAL A 132 12.90 4.17 -3.88
CA VAL A 132 13.25 4.08 -5.31
C VAL A 132 12.01 4.06 -6.21
N GLY A 133 10.81 4.13 -5.62
CA GLY A 133 9.54 4.18 -6.34
C GLY A 133 8.85 2.83 -6.50
N VAL A 134 9.28 1.78 -5.78
CA VAL A 134 8.54 0.51 -5.70
C VAL A 134 7.24 0.71 -4.94
N ASP A 135 6.11 0.29 -5.52
CA ASP A 135 4.82 0.33 -4.85
C ASP A 135 4.72 -0.82 -3.83
N VAL A 136 4.99 -0.49 -2.56
CA VAL A 136 4.92 -1.45 -1.45
C VAL A 136 3.48 -1.92 -1.19
N GLY A 137 2.48 -1.07 -1.44
CA GLY A 137 1.07 -1.46 -1.35
C GLY A 137 0.75 -2.56 -2.35
N TYR A 138 1.26 -2.43 -3.58
CA TYR A 138 1.12 -3.46 -4.59
C TYR A 138 1.89 -4.74 -4.23
N VAL A 139 3.15 -4.63 -3.81
CA VAL A 139 3.99 -5.77 -3.44
C VAL A 139 3.40 -6.58 -2.29
N LEU A 140 2.85 -5.93 -1.26
CA LEU A 140 2.27 -6.59 -0.09
C LEU A 140 0.84 -7.07 -0.34
N LEU A 141 -0.02 -6.20 -0.86
CA LEU A 141 -1.48 -6.37 -0.85
C LEU A 141 -2.12 -6.56 -2.23
N SER A 142 -1.36 -6.40 -3.31
CA SER A 142 -1.84 -6.45 -4.70
C SER A 142 -2.77 -5.28 -5.04
N LEU A 143 -2.73 -4.23 -4.22
CA LEU A 143 -3.48 -2.99 -4.40
C LEU A 143 -2.55 -1.94 -5.01
N ARG A 144 -2.97 -1.24 -6.06
CA ARG A 144 -2.22 -0.06 -6.53
C ARG A 144 -2.78 1.19 -5.90
N ALA A 145 -1.89 2.08 -5.46
CA ALA A 145 -2.24 3.47 -5.22
C ALA A 145 -2.43 4.16 -6.57
N GLY A 146 -3.68 4.47 -6.94
CA GLY A 146 -4.03 4.94 -8.27
C GLY A 146 -4.09 3.79 -9.28
N GLY A 147 -5.31 3.46 -9.71
CA GLY A 147 -5.57 2.36 -10.64
C GLY A 147 -4.72 2.39 -11.90
N ASP A 148 -4.50 1.20 -12.48
CA ASP A 148 -3.77 0.96 -13.72
C ASP A 148 -4.02 2.04 -14.80
N ALA A 149 -3.06 2.96 -14.95
CA ALA A 149 -2.96 3.84 -16.12
C ALA A 149 -2.80 3.07 -17.46
N GLY A 150 -2.65 1.73 -17.41
CA GLY A 150 -2.56 0.84 -18.57
C GLY A 150 -3.88 0.27 -19.09
N ALA A 151 -4.98 0.38 -18.34
CA ALA A 151 -6.32 -0.07 -18.79
C ALA A 151 -7.42 0.98 -18.58
N ALA A 152 -7.18 2.00 -17.75
CA ALA A 152 -8.07 3.15 -17.56
C ALA A 152 -7.83 4.30 -18.56
N ALA A 153 -6.90 4.17 -19.50
CA ALA A 153 -6.66 5.18 -20.54
C ALA A 153 -7.86 5.38 -21.49
N SER A 154 -8.92 4.55 -21.39
CA SER A 154 -10.18 4.73 -22.11
C SER A 154 -11.38 5.12 -21.23
N VAL A 155 -11.25 5.19 -19.89
CA VAL A 155 -12.21 5.95 -19.06
C VAL A 155 -11.75 7.40 -19.08
N SER A 156 -11.91 7.94 -20.28
CA SER A 156 -11.27 9.12 -20.84
C SER A 156 -11.63 10.39 -20.06
N SER A 157 -10.85 11.45 -20.26
CA SER A 157 -10.99 12.82 -19.73
C SER A 157 -12.40 13.35 -19.48
N GLU A 158 -13.39 12.82 -20.21
CA GLU A 158 -14.82 13.07 -20.06
C GLU A 158 -15.37 12.77 -18.65
N SER A 159 -14.98 11.67 -18.00
CA SER A 159 -15.47 11.35 -16.65
C SER A 159 -14.95 12.33 -15.59
N GLN A 160 -13.68 12.75 -15.73
CA GLN A 160 -13.07 13.76 -14.86
C GLN A 160 -13.70 15.14 -15.10
N GLN A 161 -13.97 15.49 -16.36
CA GLN A 161 -14.70 16.71 -16.70
C GLN A 161 -16.13 16.69 -16.14
N LEU A 162 -16.83 15.56 -16.24
CA LEU A 162 -18.19 15.41 -15.71
C LEU A 162 -18.25 15.63 -14.19
N LEU A 163 -17.29 15.08 -13.44
CA LEU A 163 -17.17 15.30 -12.00
C LEU A 163 -16.87 16.78 -11.69
N GLN A 164 -15.96 17.40 -12.43
CA GLN A 164 -15.63 18.81 -12.25
C GLN A 164 -16.82 19.74 -12.55
N HIS A 165 -17.63 19.40 -13.56
CA HIS A 165 -18.85 20.14 -13.88
C HIS A 165 -19.94 19.91 -12.83
N TYR A 166 -20.06 18.69 -12.32
CA TYR A 166 -21.00 18.34 -11.25
C TYR A 166 -20.75 19.15 -9.98
N GLU A 167 -19.49 19.24 -9.53
CA GLU A 167 -19.11 20.02 -8.34
C GLU A 167 -19.44 21.52 -8.46
N LYS A 168 -19.39 22.07 -9.68
CA LYS A 168 -19.69 23.49 -9.95
C LYS A 168 -21.16 23.76 -10.27
N ALA A 169 -21.98 22.73 -10.44
CA ALA A 169 -23.38 22.88 -10.83
C ALA A 169 -24.27 23.31 -9.64
N PRO A 170 -25.37 24.05 -9.90
CA PRO A 170 -26.37 24.36 -8.88
C PRO A 170 -26.98 23.09 -8.26
N GLU A 171 -27.46 23.18 -7.01
CA GLU A 171 -27.99 22.03 -6.26
C GLU A 171 -29.09 21.27 -7.01
N GLU A 172 -29.95 21.99 -7.74
CA GLU A 172 -31.03 21.42 -8.55
C GLU A 172 -30.50 20.52 -9.69
N ALA A 173 -29.42 20.94 -10.34
CA ALA A 173 -28.77 20.16 -11.41
C ALA A 173 -28.02 18.94 -10.85
N GLN A 174 -27.38 19.07 -9.68
CA GLN A 174 -26.76 17.94 -9.00
C GLN A 174 -27.79 16.89 -8.57
N ALA A 175 -28.94 17.32 -8.06
CA ALA A 175 -30.03 16.43 -7.67
C ALA A 175 -30.56 15.64 -8.87
N ALA A 176 -30.80 16.29 -10.01
CA ALA A 176 -31.23 15.63 -11.23
C ALA A 176 -30.23 14.57 -11.72
N LEU A 177 -28.93 14.89 -11.69
CA LEU A 177 -27.86 13.95 -12.05
C LEU A 177 -27.78 12.75 -11.09
N ARG A 178 -27.97 12.95 -9.78
CA ARG A 178 -28.05 11.85 -8.80
C ARG A 178 -29.23 10.92 -9.09
N THR A 179 -30.40 11.48 -9.42
CA THR A 179 -31.59 10.69 -9.77
C THR A 179 -31.38 9.89 -11.05
N LEU A 180 -30.79 10.50 -12.08
CA LEU A 180 -30.47 9.81 -13.33
C LEU A 180 -29.49 8.65 -13.11
N ALA A 181 -28.41 8.89 -12.37
CA ALA A 181 -27.43 7.86 -12.02
C ALA A 181 -28.07 6.70 -11.23
N ALA A 182 -28.96 7.02 -10.28
CA ALA A 182 -29.69 6.01 -9.50
C ALA A 182 -30.69 5.19 -10.33
N MET A 183 -31.26 5.76 -11.39
CA MET A 183 -32.11 5.02 -12.33
C MET A 183 -31.28 4.05 -13.18
N VAL A 184 -30.14 4.49 -13.69
CA VAL A 184 -29.22 3.65 -14.49
C VAL A 184 -28.67 2.50 -13.66
N ALA A 185 -28.36 2.70 -12.38
CA ALA A 185 -27.84 1.66 -11.49
C ALA A 185 -28.85 0.55 -11.12
N ARG A 186 -30.14 0.75 -11.42
CA ARG A 186 -31.22 -0.21 -11.11
C ARG A 186 -31.71 -1.00 -12.32
N GLY A 187 -31.28 -0.64 -13.53
CA GLY A 187 -31.59 -1.35 -14.78
C GLY A 187 -30.47 -2.31 -15.15
#